data_AF-A0A343W0R3-F1
#
_entry.id   AF-A0A343W0R3-F1
#
_cell.length_a   1.000
_cell.length_b   1.000
_cell.length_c   1.000
_cell.angle_alpha   90.00
_cell.angle_beta   90.00
_cell.angle_gamma   90.00
#
_symmetry.space_group_name_H-M   'P 1'
#
loop_
_entity.id
_entity.type
_entity.pdbx_description
1 polymer ?
#
loop_
_entity_poly.entity_id
_entity_poly.type
_entity_poly.pdbx_seq_one_letter_code
_entity_poly.pdbx_strand_id
1 'polypeptide(L)'
;RPPQPPVYLFLIDVTVTSVNSGLLDVICSTIKKLLPKNIDKNNNDNYKSFDSRTLIGIITFDSTIHFYNLNSNLKQTQMMIVPDIQDIFIPLSEDILVNVHECQNIIENLLDNLPTMWRNNKNSDCCSGNALKAAFMVLKKIGGKILFFLSSVPNIGDFPVNINREKKDTSKYKNIYSSNNSGNNVVDVKLREVELLTPYNNSYAELAQTITQYQITVDLFSCPL
;
A
#
# COMPACT_ATOMS: atom_id res chain seq x y z
N ARG A 1 -13.23 -20.47 -13.76
CA ARG A 1 -13.95 -20.02 -12.54
C ARG A 1 -14.84 -18.85 -12.93
N PRO A 2 -16.04 -18.67 -12.33
CA PRO A 2 -16.84 -17.46 -12.56
C PRO A 2 -16.03 -16.18 -12.23
N PRO A 3 -16.33 -15.05 -12.90
CA PRO A 3 -15.60 -13.81 -12.73
C PRO A 3 -15.68 -13.32 -11.28
N GLN A 4 -14.52 -13.14 -10.65
CA GLN A 4 -14.42 -12.63 -9.29
C GLN A 4 -14.94 -11.19 -9.21
N PRO A 5 -15.48 -10.76 -8.06
CA PRO A 5 -15.83 -9.36 -7.85
C PRO A 5 -14.57 -8.47 -7.92
N PRO A 6 -14.70 -7.19 -8.34
CA PRO A 6 -13.63 -6.21 -8.15
C PRO A 6 -13.32 -6.06 -6.66
N VAL A 7 -12.04 -6.08 -6.30
CA VAL A 7 -11.57 -5.90 -4.91
C VAL A 7 -10.55 -4.79 -4.85
N TYR A 8 -10.76 -3.82 -3.97
CA TYR A 8 -9.84 -2.71 -3.71
C TYR A 8 -9.39 -2.71 -2.26
N LEU A 9 -8.10 -2.89 -2.00
CA LEU A 9 -7.51 -2.83 -0.67
C LEU A 9 -6.66 -1.57 -0.56
N PHE A 10 -7.10 -0.62 0.28
CA PHE A 10 -6.38 0.61 0.55
C PHE A 10 -5.33 0.34 1.63
N LEU A 11 -4.06 0.45 1.26
CA LEU A 11 -2.91 0.27 2.15
C LEU A 11 -2.29 1.64 2.41
N ILE A 12 -2.50 2.19 3.60
CA ILE A 12 -2.29 3.61 3.89
C ILE A 12 -1.20 3.81 4.92
N ASP A 13 -0.16 4.55 4.56
CA ASP A 13 0.87 5.05 5.46
C ASP A 13 0.28 6.03 6.49
N VAL A 14 0.49 5.77 7.78
CA VAL A 14 0.11 6.63 8.90
C VAL A 14 1.30 7.05 9.77
N THR A 15 2.52 6.95 9.23
CA THR A 15 3.73 7.51 9.84
C THR A 15 3.61 9.02 10.02
N VAL A 16 4.47 9.58 10.88
CA VAL A 16 4.54 11.01 11.16
C VAL A 16 4.66 11.87 9.89
N THR A 17 5.39 11.40 8.87
CA THR A 17 5.53 12.07 7.57
C THR A 17 4.21 12.16 6.82
N SER A 18 3.45 11.06 6.77
CA SER A 18 2.14 10.98 6.09
C SER A 18 1.09 11.84 6.79
N VAL A 19 1.09 11.84 8.13
CA VAL A 19 0.17 12.65 8.93
C VAL A 19 0.49 14.15 8.80
N ASN A 20 1.76 14.54 8.98
CA ASN A 20 2.15 15.95 8.97
C ASN A 20 2.03 16.61 7.59
N SER A 21 2.20 15.84 6.51
CA SER A 21 2.00 16.34 5.14
C SER A 21 0.53 16.61 4.80
N GLY A 22 -0.42 16.12 5.60
CA GLY A 22 -1.85 16.14 5.31
C GLY A 22 -2.26 15.09 4.26
N LEU A 23 -1.37 14.18 3.88
CA LEU A 23 -1.66 13.12 2.91
C LEU A 23 -2.81 12.22 3.41
N LEU A 24 -2.79 11.83 4.69
CA LEU A 24 -3.83 11.00 5.28
C LEU A 24 -5.22 11.64 5.16
N ASP A 25 -5.35 12.95 5.43
CA ASP A 25 -6.59 13.70 5.29
C ASP A 25 -7.11 13.70 3.84
N VAL A 26 -6.21 13.93 2.88
CA VAL A 26 -6.55 13.95 1.45
C VAL A 26 -6.99 12.57 0.98
N ILE A 27 -6.30 11.50 1.38
CA ILE A 27 -6.68 10.12 1.06
C ILE A 27 -8.07 9.83 1.59
N CYS A 28 -8.31 10.07 2.89
CA CYS A 28 -9.59 9.77 3.53
C CYS A 28 -10.75 10.55 2.87
N SER A 29 -10.55 11.86 2.64
CA SER A 29 -11.53 12.70 1.95
C SER A 29 -11.82 12.22 0.52
N THR A 30 -10.79 11.79 -0.20
CA THR A 30 -10.91 11.32 -1.59
C THR A 30 -11.64 10.00 -1.67
N ILE A 31 -11.26 9.01 -0.85
CA ILE A 31 -11.95 7.71 -0.80
C ILE A 31 -13.43 7.93 -0.45
N LYS A 32 -13.72 8.76 0.55
CA LYS A 32 -15.11 9.06 0.95
C LYS A 32 -15.93 9.66 -0.19
N LYS A 33 -15.36 10.58 -0.98
CA LYS A 33 -16.04 11.17 -2.15
C LYS A 33 -16.32 10.16 -3.25
N LEU A 34 -15.52 9.10 -3.34
CA LEU A 34 -15.65 8.03 -4.34
C LEU A 34 -16.63 6.93 -3.92
N LEU A 35 -16.92 6.78 -2.62
CA LEU A 35 -17.87 5.79 -2.13
C LEU A 35 -19.23 5.94 -2.84
N PRO A 36 -19.97 4.83 -3.02
CA PRO A 36 -21.30 4.88 -3.62
C PRO A 36 -22.13 5.89 -2.84
N LYS A 37 -22.65 6.93 -3.49
CA LYS A 37 -23.59 7.81 -2.82
C LYS A 37 -24.95 7.11 -2.78
N ASN A 38 -25.67 7.26 -1.68
CA ASN A 38 -27.10 6.95 -1.58
C ASN A 38 -27.90 7.92 -2.47
N ILE A 39 -27.65 7.92 -3.79
CA ILE A 39 -28.39 8.70 -4.76
C ILE A 39 -29.61 7.86 -5.14
N ASP A 40 -30.77 8.48 -4.99
CA ASP A 40 -32.04 8.01 -5.50
C ASP A 40 -31.86 7.35 -6.87
N LYS A 41 -32.42 6.15 -7.03
CA LYS A 41 -32.42 5.34 -8.26
C LYS A 41 -32.99 6.07 -9.51
N ASN A 42 -33.33 7.35 -9.39
CA ASN A 42 -34.01 8.18 -10.37
C ASN A 42 -33.08 9.13 -11.15
N ASN A 43 -31.83 9.33 -10.75
CA ASN A 43 -30.88 10.15 -11.53
C ASN A 43 -29.93 9.25 -12.32
N ASN A 44 -30.12 9.26 -13.65
CA ASN A 44 -29.33 8.54 -14.66
C ASN A 44 -27.92 9.13 -14.88
N ASP A 45 -27.26 9.61 -13.81
CA ASP A 45 -25.88 10.07 -13.91
C ASP A 45 -24.95 8.86 -13.82
N ASN A 46 -24.47 8.45 -15.00
CA ASN A 46 -23.71 7.25 -15.33
C ASN A 46 -22.29 7.16 -14.72
N TYR A 47 -22.05 7.64 -13.50
CA TYR A 47 -20.79 7.46 -12.78
C TYR A 47 -20.98 6.54 -11.57
N LYS A 48 -21.27 5.25 -11.83
CA LYS A 48 -21.15 4.23 -10.78
C LYS A 48 -19.66 3.91 -10.59
N SER A 49 -19.01 4.55 -9.61
CA SER A 49 -17.60 4.30 -9.27
C SER A 49 -17.33 2.84 -8.86
N PHE A 50 -18.35 2.13 -8.35
CA PHE A 50 -18.24 0.76 -7.86
C PHE A 50 -19.37 -0.14 -8.35
N ASP A 51 -19.02 -1.37 -8.74
CA ASP A 51 -19.98 -2.45 -9.07
C ASP A 51 -20.72 -2.90 -7.80
N SER A 52 -21.90 -3.51 -7.94
CA SER A 52 -22.69 -3.97 -6.78
C SER A 52 -21.99 -5.05 -5.96
N ARG A 53 -21.05 -5.79 -6.56
CA ARG A 53 -20.27 -6.83 -5.87
C ARG A 53 -18.91 -6.34 -5.41
N THR A 54 -18.57 -5.06 -5.60
CA THR A 54 -17.24 -4.55 -5.25
C THR A 54 -16.96 -4.74 -3.76
N LEU A 55 -15.81 -5.33 -3.47
CA LEU A 55 -15.28 -5.45 -2.12
C LEU A 55 -14.22 -4.38 -1.86
N ILE A 56 -14.21 -3.86 -0.63
CA ILE A 56 -13.26 -2.86 -0.16
C ILE A 56 -12.68 -3.29 1.18
N GLY A 57 -11.40 -3.00 1.39
CA GLY A 57 -10.74 -3.11 2.68
C GLY A 57 -9.80 -1.93 2.91
N ILE A 58 -9.52 -1.64 4.17
CA ILE A 58 -8.57 -0.60 4.58
C ILE A 58 -7.60 -1.23 5.56
N ILE A 59 -6.31 -1.01 5.34
CA ILE A 59 -5.21 -1.35 6.24
C ILE A 59 -4.36 -0.09 6.37
N THR A 60 -3.98 0.27 7.60
CA THR A 60 -3.00 1.34 7.84
C THR A 60 -1.72 0.76 8.40
N PHE A 61 -0.59 1.42 8.22
CA PHE A 61 0.68 0.97 8.78
C PHE A 61 1.62 2.13 9.15
N ASP A 62 2.45 1.89 10.16
CA ASP A 62 3.62 2.68 10.54
C ASP A 62 4.80 1.73 10.86
N SER A 63 5.23 1.62 12.12
CA SER A 63 6.08 0.52 12.58
C SER A 63 5.32 -0.79 12.76
N THR A 64 3.99 -0.72 12.81
CA THR A 64 3.10 -1.88 12.98
C THR A 64 1.98 -1.87 11.94
N ILE A 65 1.27 -2.99 11.80
CA ILE A 65 0.18 -3.15 10.81
C ILE A 65 -1.16 -3.08 11.53
N HIS A 66 -2.12 -2.37 10.96
CA HIS A 66 -3.42 -2.15 11.56
C HIS A 66 -4.54 -2.60 10.62
N PHE A 67 -5.34 -3.55 11.09
CA PHE A 67 -6.53 -4.04 10.39
C PHE A 67 -7.78 -3.40 10.99
N TYR A 68 -8.79 -3.20 10.15
CA TYR A 68 -10.07 -2.65 10.56
C TYR A 68 -11.19 -3.65 10.28
N ASN A 69 -12.02 -3.91 11.30
CA ASN A 69 -13.25 -4.67 11.13
C ASN A 69 -14.33 -3.74 10.55
N LEU A 70 -14.75 -4.01 9.31
CA LEU A 70 -15.71 -3.19 8.58
C LEU A 70 -17.12 -3.82 8.53
N ASN A 71 -17.44 -4.72 9.47
CA ASN A 71 -18.75 -5.33 9.57
C ASN A 71 -19.86 -4.28 9.79
N SER A 72 -20.89 -4.28 8.94
CA SER A 72 -22.00 -3.30 8.97
C SER A 72 -22.84 -3.34 10.26
N ASN A 73 -22.78 -4.41 11.04
CA ASN A 73 -23.49 -4.54 12.31
C ASN A 73 -22.81 -3.80 13.47
N LEU A 74 -21.56 -3.34 13.28
CA LEU A 74 -20.83 -2.61 14.30
C LEU A 74 -21.26 -1.13 14.31
N LYS A 75 -21.50 -0.59 15.51
CA LYS A 75 -21.76 0.85 15.69
C LYS A 75 -20.53 1.71 15.42
N GLN A 76 -19.33 1.14 15.65
CA GLN A 76 -18.04 1.79 15.44
C GLN A 76 -17.04 0.74 14.97
N THR A 77 -16.14 1.14 14.08
CA THR A 77 -15.05 0.31 13.57
C THR A 77 -14.13 -0.16 14.69
N GLN A 78 -13.77 -1.44 14.66
CA GLN A 78 -12.75 -2.01 15.56
C GLN A 78 -11.40 -2.08 14.83
N MET A 79 -10.35 -1.58 15.49
CA MET A 79 -8.99 -1.63 15.00
C MET A 79 -8.23 -2.76 15.70
N MET A 80 -7.50 -3.58 14.95
CA MET A 80 -6.62 -4.63 15.48
C MET A 80 -5.21 -4.38 15.03
N ILE A 81 -4.30 -4.38 16.00
CA ILE A 81 -2.89 -4.06 15.80
C ILE A 81 -2.11 -5.38 15.74
N VAL A 82 -1.30 -5.53 14.70
CA VAL A 82 -0.33 -6.61 14.55
C VAL A 82 1.05 -5.98 14.70
N PRO A 83 1.62 -6.01 15.93
CA PRO A 83 2.90 -5.36 16.23
C PRO A 83 4.11 -6.19 15.81
N ASP A 84 3.98 -7.51 15.78
CA ASP A 84 5.04 -8.40 15.33
C ASP A 84 5.06 -8.45 13.80
N ILE A 85 6.01 -7.71 13.23
CA ILE A 85 6.21 -7.67 11.77
C ILE A 85 7.02 -8.87 11.26
N GLN A 86 7.63 -9.68 12.13
CA GLN A 86 8.36 -10.90 11.73
C GLN A 86 7.41 -12.07 11.49
N ASP A 87 6.34 -12.17 12.27
CA ASP A 87 5.29 -13.20 12.15
C ASP A 87 3.91 -12.58 11.88
N ILE A 88 3.73 -12.10 10.65
CA ILE A 88 2.49 -11.44 10.22
C ILE A 88 1.37 -12.48 10.08
N PHE A 89 0.25 -12.23 10.75
CA PHE A 89 -1.00 -12.98 10.57
C PHE A 89 -2.17 -12.03 10.28
N ILE A 90 -3.27 -12.60 9.78
CA ILE A 90 -4.52 -11.87 9.59
C ILE A 90 -5.38 -12.05 10.84
N PRO A 91 -5.67 -10.99 11.63
CA PRO A 91 -6.33 -11.12 12.93
C PRO A 91 -7.82 -11.47 12.82
N LEU A 92 -8.43 -11.32 11.64
CA LEU A 92 -9.80 -11.73 11.34
C LEU A 92 -9.85 -12.70 10.17
N SER A 93 -10.69 -13.72 10.28
CA SER A 93 -10.99 -14.61 9.14
C SER A 93 -11.89 -13.96 8.10
N GLU A 94 -12.74 -13.02 8.50
CA GLU A 94 -13.79 -12.36 7.71
C GLU A 94 -13.83 -10.84 8.01
N ASP A 95 -14.66 -10.07 7.30
CA ASP A 95 -14.93 -8.65 7.55
C ASP A 95 -13.76 -7.64 7.39
N ILE A 96 -12.60 -8.07 6.87
CA ILE A 96 -11.54 -7.16 6.40
C ILE A 96 -11.86 -6.61 5.00
N LEU A 97 -12.41 -7.48 4.15
CA LEU A 97 -12.92 -7.13 2.82
C LEU A 97 -14.44 -7.23 2.88
N VAL A 98 -15.12 -6.11 2.73
CA VAL A 98 -16.58 -6.01 2.84
C VAL A 98 -17.19 -5.43 1.57
N ASN A 99 -18.47 -5.71 1.34
CA ASN A 99 -19.17 -5.09 0.22
C ASN A 99 -19.30 -3.58 0.46
N VAL A 100 -18.83 -2.78 -0.51
CA VAL A 100 -18.79 -1.31 -0.38
C VAL A 100 -20.17 -0.67 -0.25
N HIS A 101 -21.20 -1.26 -0.87
CA HIS A 101 -22.57 -0.75 -0.80
C HIS A 101 -23.23 -1.10 0.54
N GLU A 102 -22.99 -2.31 1.05
CA GLU A 102 -23.60 -2.77 2.30
C GLU A 102 -22.95 -2.13 3.53
N CYS A 103 -21.65 -1.86 3.46
CA CYS A 103 -20.84 -1.38 4.59
C CYS A 103 -20.46 0.10 4.46
N GLN A 104 -21.14 0.87 3.60
CA GLN A 104 -20.83 2.28 3.33
C GLN A 104 -20.69 3.11 4.63
N ASN A 105 -21.69 3.04 5.52
CA ASN A 105 -21.72 3.88 6.72
C ASN A 105 -20.51 3.65 7.64
N ILE A 106 -20.09 2.39 7.85
CA ILE A 106 -18.96 2.09 8.72
C ILE A 106 -17.62 2.46 8.07
N ILE A 107 -17.52 2.34 6.75
CA ILE A 107 -16.35 2.80 5.98
C ILE A 107 -16.24 4.32 6.07
N GLU A 108 -17.34 5.06 5.86
CA GLU A 108 -17.38 6.52 5.98
C GLU A 108 -16.97 6.98 7.38
N ASN A 109 -17.53 6.35 8.42
CA ASN A 109 -17.17 6.63 9.80
C ASN A 109 -15.69 6.36 10.08
N LEU A 110 -15.10 5.27 9.55
CA LEU A 110 -13.67 5.02 9.69
C LEU A 110 -12.86 6.14 9.03
N LEU A 111 -13.17 6.50 7.78
CA LEU A 111 -12.46 7.52 7.03
C LEU A 111 -12.53 8.89 7.69
N ASP A 112 -13.65 9.24 8.33
CA ASP A 112 -13.78 10.50 9.08
C ASP A 112 -12.94 10.53 10.37
N ASN A 113 -12.73 9.36 10.99
CA ASN A 113 -12.00 9.25 12.25
C ASN A 113 -10.49 9.03 12.06
N LEU A 114 -10.05 8.43 10.95
CA LEU A 114 -8.65 8.07 10.69
C LEU A 114 -7.67 9.24 10.89
N PRO A 115 -7.88 10.43 10.28
CA PRO A 115 -6.96 11.55 10.46
C PRO A 115 -6.85 12.01 11.92
N THR A 116 -7.97 12.03 12.65
CA THR A 116 -7.99 12.41 14.06
C THR A 116 -7.28 11.38 14.94
N MET A 117 -7.47 10.09 14.63
CA MET A 117 -6.84 8.98 15.36
C MET A 117 -5.31 9.03 15.27
N TRP A 118 -4.78 9.37 14.09
CA TRP A 118 -3.34 9.39 13.83
C TRP A 118 -2.70 10.78 13.94
N ARG A 119 -3.47 11.85 14.20
CA ARG A 119 -3.00 13.25 14.24
C ARG A 119 -1.74 13.46 15.09
N ASN A 120 -1.61 12.74 16.19
CA ASN A 120 -0.49 12.88 17.13
C ASN A 120 0.57 11.77 16.98
N ASN A 121 0.52 10.97 15.92
CA ASN A 121 1.52 9.93 15.69
C ASN A 121 2.90 10.55 15.44
N LYS A 122 3.90 10.05 16.16
CA LYS A 122 5.30 10.51 16.05
C LYS A 122 6.20 9.43 15.47
N ASN A 123 5.63 8.31 15.05
CA ASN A 123 6.37 7.18 14.54
C ASN A 123 6.94 7.47 13.16
N SER A 124 8.27 7.44 13.04
CA SER A 124 9.00 7.56 11.77
C SER A 124 9.31 6.22 11.12
N ASP A 125 9.11 5.12 11.84
CA ASP A 125 9.39 3.79 11.33
C ASP A 125 8.27 3.35 10.39
N CYS A 126 8.66 2.71 9.29
CA CYS A 126 7.80 2.39 8.17
C CYS A 126 8.04 0.95 7.72
N CYS A 127 7.18 0.02 8.18
CA CYS A 127 7.19 -1.41 7.87
C CYS A 127 6.39 -1.74 6.59
N SER A 128 6.53 -0.94 5.54
CA SER A 128 5.63 -1.03 4.39
C SER A 128 5.75 -2.33 3.59
N GLY A 129 6.93 -2.97 3.60
CA GLY A 129 7.09 -4.29 3.00
C GLY A 129 6.29 -5.38 3.72
N ASN A 130 6.21 -5.32 5.04
CA ASN A 130 5.38 -6.19 5.87
C ASN A 130 3.89 -5.88 5.63
N ALA A 131 3.54 -4.60 5.51
CA ALA A 131 2.19 -4.18 5.17
C ALA A 131 1.75 -4.71 3.78
N LEU A 132 2.66 -4.74 2.79
CA LEU A 132 2.43 -5.39 1.49
C LEU A 132 2.25 -6.90 1.62
N LYS A 133 3.04 -7.58 2.46
CA LYS A 133 2.86 -9.02 2.74
C LYS A 133 1.49 -9.29 3.38
N ALA A 134 1.06 -8.48 4.34
CA ALA A 134 -0.27 -8.56 4.94
C ALA A 134 -1.38 -8.36 3.90
N ALA A 135 -1.26 -7.34 3.04
CA ALA A 135 -2.20 -7.08 1.96
C ALA A 135 -2.27 -8.25 0.96
N PHE A 136 -1.13 -8.85 0.61
CA PHE A 136 -1.08 -10.07 -0.18
C PHE A 136 -1.80 -11.24 0.50
N MET A 137 -1.59 -11.45 1.81
CA MET A 137 -2.26 -12.51 2.56
C MET A 137 -3.78 -12.37 2.58
N VAL A 138 -4.28 -11.13 2.64
CA VAL A 138 -5.73 -10.81 2.54
C VAL A 138 -6.27 -11.13 1.14
N LEU A 139 -5.55 -10.74 0.07
CA LEU A 139 -6.05 -10.83 -1.30
C LEU A 139 -5.79 -12.17 -1.99
N LYS A 140 -4.81 -12.99 -1.55
CA LYS A 140 -4.33 -14.18 -2.28
C LYS A 140 -5.42 -15.19 -2.68
N LYS A 141 -6.56 -15.22 -1.99
CA LYS A 141 -7.67 -16.15 -2.31
C LYS A 141 -8.58 -15.67 -3.44
N ILE A 142 -8.69 -14.35 -3.64
CA ILE A 142 -9.67 -13.72 -4.53
C ILE A 142 -8.99 -12.96 -5.69
N GLY A 143 -7.79 -12.43 -5.45
CA GLY A 143 -7.15 -11.44 -6.33
C GLY A 143 -7.66 -10.03 -6.02
N GLY A 144 -7.21 -9.04 -6.79
CA GLY A 144 -7.68 -7.66 -6.64
C GLY A 144 -6.62 -6.61 -6.90
N LYS A 145 -6.85 -5.43 -6.37
CA LYS A 145 -5.96 -4.27 -6.49
C LYS A 145 -5.62 -3.72 -5.11
N ILE A 146 -4.33 -3.55 -4.86
CA ILE A 146 -3.80 -2.81 -3.71
C ILE A 146 -3.57 -1.37 -4.16
N LEU A 147 -4.21 -0.43 -3.47
CA LEU A 147 -3.97 1.01 -3.62
C LEU A 147 -3.05 1.41 -2.48
N PHE A 148 -1.76 1.52 -2.79
CA PHE A 148 -0.70 1.67 -1.81
C PHE A 148 -0.25 3.12 -1.72
N PHE A 149 -0.52 3.77 -0.59
CA PHE A 149 -0.15 5.16 -0.32
C PHE A 149 1.04 5.20 0.63
N LEU A 150 2.12 5.86 0.22
CA LEU A 150 3.38 5.88 0.95
C LEU A 150 3.97 7.29 0.93
N SER A 151 4.33 7.81 2.10
CA SER A 151 5.05 9.08 2.24
C SER A 151 6.45 8.87 2.83
N SER A 152 6.58 7.94 3.77
CA SER A 152 7.87 7.60 4.39
C SER A 152 8.66 6.58 3.57
N VAL A 153 9.99 6.71 3.59
CA VAL A 153 10.89 5.69 3.04
C VAL A 153 10.79 4.43 3.90
N PRO A 154 10.59 3.23 3.31
CA PRO A 154 10.58 1.98 4.07
C PRO A 154 11.92 1.77 4.76
N ASN A 155 11.95 1.66 6.09
CA ASN A 155 13.18 1.65 6.87
C ASN A 155 13.31 0.47 7.85
N ILE A 156 12.22 -0.26 8.11
CA ILE A 156 12.22 -1.45 8.96
C ILE A 156 11.49 -2.62 8.29
N GLY A 157 11.76 -3.82 8.79
CA GLY A 157 11.09 -5.04 8.35
C GLY A 157 11.56 -5.52 6.97
N ASP A 158 10.63 -6.04 6.18
CA ASP A 158 10.89 -6.55 4.84
C ASP A 158 11.02 -5.44 3.82
N PHE A 159 11.89 -5.68 2.84
CA PHE A 159 12.14 -4.77 1.73
C PHE A 159 12.52 -3.33 2.17
N PRO A 160 13.43 -3.14 3.14
CA PRO A 160 13.86 -1.80 3.52
C PRO A 160 14.60 -1.12 2.36
N VAL A 161 14.47 0.19 2.28
CA VAL A 161 15.12 1.03 1.27
C VAL A 161 16.11 1.95 1.98
N ASN A 162 17.38 1.80 1.66
CA ASN A 162 18.41 2.72 2.13
C ASN A 162 18.45 3.96 1.22
N ILE A 163 18.28 5.15 1.80
CA ILE A 163 18.38 6.44 1.10
C ILE A 163 19.80 6.64 0.55
N ASN A 164 20.79 6.20 1.31
CA ASN A 164 22.19 6.22 0.90
C ASN A 164 22.51 4.93 0.17
N ARG A 165 22.46 4.98 -1.16
CA ARG A 165 22.76 3.82 -1.98
C ARG A 165 24.25 3.46 -1.85
N GLU A 166 24.54 2.37 -1.14
CA GLU A 166 25.89 1.83 -1.03
C GLU A 166 26.41 1.45 -2.43
N LYS A 167 27.71 1.66 -2.66
CA LYS A 167 28.35 1.21 -3.90
C LYS A 167 28.25 -0.31 -3.95
N LYS A 168 27.64 -0.86 -5.00
CA LYS A 168 27.64 -2.30 -5.21
C LYS A 168 29.07 -2.75 -5.52
N ASP A 169 29.66 -3.60 -4.68
CA ASP A 169 30.98 -4.18 -4.92
C ASP A 169 31.03 -4.98 -6.25
N THR A 170 29.88 -5.55 -6.64
CA THR A 170 29.70 -6.29 -7.89
C THR A 170 28.54 -5.71 -8.70
N SER A 171 28.89 -5.03 -9.79
CA SER A 171 27.91 -4.51 -10.73
C SER A 171 27.76 -5.44 -11.93
N LYS A 172 26.55 -5.94 -12.17
CA LYS A 172 26.21 -6.74 -13.36
C LYS A 172 26.53 -5.99 -14.66
N TYR A 173 26.52 -4.67 -14.60
CA TYR A 173 26.73 -3.78 -15.72
C TYR A 173 28.18 -3.30 -15.83
N LYS A 174 29.07 -3.69 -14.88
CA LYS A 174 30.48 -3.31 -14.87
C LYS A 174 31.16 -3.67 -16.18
N ASN A 175 30.94 -4.88 -16.70
CA ASN A 175 31.58 -5.32 -17.95
C ASN A 175 31.07 -4.59 -19.21
N ILE A 176 29.90 -3.93 -19.12
CA ILE A 176 29.27 -3.24 -20.26
C ILE A 176 29.64 -1.75 -20.26
N TYR A 177 29.66 -1.14 -19.07
CA TYR A 177 29.92 0.29 -18.91
C TYR A 177 31.21 0.61 -18.15
N SER A 178 32.10 -0.35 -17.90
CA SER A 178 33.49 -0.08 -17.48
C SER A 178 34.43 -0.33 -18.65
N SER A 179 35.25 0.67 -18.95
CA SER A 179 36.37 0.56 -19.88
C SER A 179 37.63 0.16 -19.11
N ASN A 180 38.42 -0.77 -19.64
CA ASN A 180 39.74 -1.13 -19.09
C ASN A 180 40.78 0.01 -19.19
N ASN A 181 40.44 1.15 -19.83
CA ASN A 181 41.31 2.33 -19.86
C ASN A 181 41.01 3.20 -18.62
N SER A 182 41.93 3.15 -17.67
CA SER A 182 41.91 3.76 -16.33
C SER A 182 41.87 5.29 -16.27
N GLY A 183 41.36 5.99 -17.30
CA GLY A 183 41.44 7.46 -17.42
C GLY A 183 40.15 8.20 -17.77
N ASN A 184 39.03 7.52 -18.05
CA ASN A 184 37.80 8.18 -18.52
C ASN A 184 36.68 8.22 -17.46
N ASN A 185 36.58 9.32 -16.73
CA ASN A 185 35.52 9.60 -15.74
C ASN A 185 34.09 9.47 -16.31
N VAL A 186 33.88 9.67 -17.62
CA VAL A 186 32.56 9.61 -18.28
C VAL A 186 31.95 8.20 -18.25
N VAL A 187 32.79 7.16 -18.24
CA VAL A 187 32.37 5.76 -18.33
C VAL A 187 31.86 5.27 -16.96
N ASP A 188 32.51 5.69 -15.87
CA ASP A 188 32.10 5.42 -14.49
C ASP A 188 30.76 6.11 -14.13
N VAL A 189 30.50 7.30 -14.71
CA VAL A 189 29.23 8.02 -14.52
C VAL A 189 28.04 7.24 -15.10
N LYS A 190 28.16 6.66 -16.30
CA LYS A 190 27.08 5.85 -16.91
C LYS A 190 26.80 4.58 -16.13
N LEU A 191 27.84 3.91 -15.65
CA LEU A 191 27.67 2.74 -14.80
C LEU A 191 26.90 3.09 -13.52
N ARG A 192 27.29 4.20 -12.88
CA ARG A 192 26.61 4.72 -11.70
C ARG A 192 25.15 5.09 -11.96
N GLU A 193 24.85 5.69 -13.12
CA GLU A 193 23.47 6.02 -13.52
C GLU A 193 22.62 4.76 -13.66
N VAL A 194 23.10 3.73 -14.39
CA VAL A 194 22.40 2.45 -14.53
C VAL A 194 22.20 1.77 -13.18
N GLU A 195 23.21 1.85 -12.31
CA GLU A 195 23.08 1.35 -10.95
C GLU A 195 22.00 2.08 -10.16
N LEU A 196 21.91 3.41 -10.27
CA LEU A 196 20.89 4.21 -9.59
C LEU A 196 19.47 3.94 -10.12
N LEU A 197 19.33 3.60 -11.39
CA LEU A 197 18.03 3.31 -12.03
C LEU A 197 17.56 1.86 -11.86
N THR A 198 18.45 0.95 -11.46
CA THR A 198 18.07 -0.44 -11.17
C THR A 198 17.62 -0.59 -9.72
N PRO A 199 16.81 -1.59 -9.36
CA PRO A 199 16.58 -1.92 -7.95
C PRO A 199 17.87 -2.35 -7.24
N TYR A 200 17.98 -2.09 -5.93
CA TYR A 200 19.15 -2.49 -5.16
C TYR A 200 19.31 -4.02 -5.13
N ASN A 201 18.22 -4.73 -4.85
CA ASN A 201 18.12 -6.18 -4.92
C ASN A 201 16.90 -6.60 -5.76
N ASN A 202 16.73 -7.90 -5.99
CA ASN A 202 15.61 -8.44 -6.75
C ASN A 202 14.34 -8.65 -5.92
N SER A 203 14.34 -8.32 -4.63
CA SER A 203 13.28 -8.73 -3.70
C SER A 203 11.91 -8.17 -4.09
N TYR A 204 11.84 -6.92 -4.57
CA TYR A 204 10.59 -6.35 -5.12
C TYR A 204 10.17 -6.99 -6.45
N ALA A 205 11.12 -7.43 -7.28
CA ALA A 205 10.81 -8.12 -8.53
C ALA A 205 10.26 -9.53 -8.27
N GLU A 206 10.82 -10.24 -7.29
CA GLU A 206 10.31 -11.54 -6.81
C GLU A 206 8.91 -11.36 -6.21
N LEU A 207 8.71 -10.34 -5.37
CA LEU A 207 7.37 -10.00 -4.85
C LEU A 207 6.39 -9.73 -6.00
N ALA A 208 6.78 -8.94 -7.00
CA ALA A 208 5.94 -8.63 -8.16
C ALA A 208 5.55 -9.90 -8.95
N GLN A 209 6.49 -10.82 -9.13
CA GLN A 209 6.22 -12.13 -9.75
C GLN A 209 5.22 -12.93 -8.91
N THR A 210 5.41 -13.00 -7.60
CA THR A 210 4.51 -13.71 -6.70
C THR A 210 3.10 -13.12 -6.74
N ILE A 211 2.91 -11.82 -6.51
CA ILE A 211 1.57 -11.21 -6.46
C ILE A 211 0.80 -11.35 -7.80
N THR A 212 1.52 -11.34 -8.93
CA THR A 212 0.92 -11.51 -10.26
C THR A 212 0.34 -12.91 -10.46
N GLN A 213 0.97 -13.95 -9.89
CA GLN A 213 0.45 -15.33 -9.92
C GLN A 213 -0.92 -15.45 -9.23
N TYR A 214 -1.21 -14.54 -8.29
CA TYR A 214 -2.47 -14.49 -7.54
C TYR A 214 -3.44 -13.43 -8.07
N GLN A 215 -3.20 -12.87 -9.26
CA GLN A 215 -4.07 -11.87 -9.89
C GLN A 215 -4.23 -10.61 -9.02
N ILE A 216 -3.16 -10.24 -8.33
CA ILE A 216 -3.09 -9.03 -7.50
C ILE A 216 -2.26 -8.00 -8.25
N THR A 217 -2.79 -6.77 -8.29
CA THR A 217 -2.09 -5.59 -8.82
C THR A 217 -1.80 -4.61 -7.69
N VAL A 218 -0.74 -3.82 -7.82
CA VAL A 218 -0.36 -2.78 -6.84
C VAL A 218 -0.18 -1.47 -7.59
N ASP A 219 -0.97 -0.47 -7.22
CA ASP A 219 -0.80 0.90 -7.67
C ASP A 219 -0.18 1.71 -6.51
N LEU A 220 1.05 2.18 -6.69
CA LEU A 220 1.79 2.95 -5.69
C LEU A 220 1.59 4.46 -5.91
N PHE A 221 1.05 5.13 -4.90
CA PHE A 221 0.98 6.58 -4.78
C PHE A 221 2.06 7.02 -3.78
N SER A 222 3.24 7.38 -4.31
CA SER A 222 4.37 7.84 -3.51
C SER A 222 4.34 9.36 -3.38
N CYS A 223 4.32 9.87 -2.15
CA CYS A 223 4.30 11.29 -1.81
C CYS A 223 5.40 11.62 -0.78
N PRO A 224 6.68 11.54 -1.19
CA PRO A 224 7.79 11.90 -0.31
C PRO A 224 7.79 13.40 -0.01
N LEU A 225 8.16 13.78 1.21
CA LEU A 225 8.41 15.17 1.62
C LEU A 225 9.84 15.60 1.25
#